data_AF-A0AAV1DLM2-F1
#
_entry.id   AF-A0AAV1DLM2-F1
#
_cell.length_a   1.000
_cell.length_b   1.000
_cell.length_c   1.000
_cell.angle_alpha   90.00
_cell.angle_beta   90.00
_cell.angle_gamma   90.00
#
_symmetry.space_group_name_H-M   'P 1'
#
loop_
_entity.id
_entity.type
_entity.pdbx_description
1 polymer ?
#
loop_
_entity_poly.entity_id
_entity_poly.type
_entity_poly.pdbx_seq_one_letter_code
_entity_poly.pdbx_strand_id
1 'polypeptide(L)'
;MYPWSLVIRVKRCWDRLKNWLAANFPEVLGTLRNGATEEEIKNLEVTLQVKLPLPTRVLYRFCDGQELDVDESSGSADKSLLGLIGGYSFYSHLVNVFLLPSHRVIEITKIIQRQSGFNNRSKYIAVAVSSIYSGKFFFLDCTRGQLFVGTRNLTSDGEMITCVPESLLSSVHDSDGSLIQDAMLLWLEEHARRLESGIVKVRKEGDMKWINLFPEQPPLCSTAVTNGVKVRASSVFVPEQSNCQDEDDRFCFGYSIRMSLLSEGCIINGMKFGSCQLYWRNWVIRANDTVVDNFNGEGVIGKFPLLRPGEEEFVYESCTYMTSSPGSIEGFFTFIPGRLADPVGAPFQVEVASFPLQVPDYIF
;
A
#
# COMPACT_ATOMS: atom_id res chain seq x y z
N MET A 1 -3.41 34.69 6.88
CA MET A 1 -4.64 34.30 6.17
C MET A 1 -4.24 33.35 5.06
N TYR A 2 -4.90 32.20 4.90
CA TYR A 2 -4.53 31.22 3.86
C TYR A 2 -4.95 31.71 2.47
N PRO A 3 -4.14 31.48 1.42
CA PRO A 3 -4.53 31.75 0.04
C PRO A 3 -5.81 30.99 -0.32
N TRP A 4 -6.79 31.71 -0.87
CA TRP A 4 -8.11 31.12 -1.16
C TRP A 4 -8.06 29.97 -2.16
N SER A 5 -7.18 30.06 -3.17
CA SER A 5 -6.93 28.99 -4.14
C SER A 5 -6.47 27.69 -3.47
N LEU A 6 -5.56 27.79 -2.50
CA LEU A 6 -5.06 26.66 -1.72
C LEU A 6 -6.18 26.04 -0.85
N VAL A 7 -6.99 26.88 -0.20
CA VAL A 7 -8.15 26.43 0.59
C VAL A 7 -9.13 25.64 -0.26
N ILE A 8 -9.47 26.12 -1.47
CA ILE A 8 -10.34 25.40 -2.40
C ILE A 8 -9.74 24.05 -2.81
N ARG A 9 -8.44 24.01 -3.13
CA ARG A 9 -7.75 22.78 -3.56
C ARG A 9 -7.77 21.74 -2.44
N VAL A 10 -7.37 22.12 -1.23
CA VAL A 10 -7.34 21.20 -0.07
C VAL A 10 -8.75 20.73 0.29
N LYS A 11 -9.75 21.63 0.27
CA LYS A 11 -11.14 21.23 0.48
C LYS A 11 -11.57 20.17 -0.53
N ARG A 12 -11.26 20.38 -1.82
CA ARG A 12 -11.59 19.41 -2.88
C ARG A 12 -10.92 18.05 -2.64
N CYS A 13 -9.66 18.04 -2.21
CA CYS A 13 -8.96 16.80 -1.85
C CYS A 13 -9.70 16.05 -0.74
N TRP A 14 -10.06 16.73 0.35
CA TRP A 14 -10.79 16.11 1.46
C TRP A 14 -12.22 15.69 1.11
N ASP A 15 -12.94 16.50 0.34
CA ASP A 15 -14.29 16.16 -0.13
C ASP A 15 -14.26 14.86 -0.94
N ARG A 16 -13.29 14.72 -1.85
CA ARG A 16 -13.09 13.49 -2.66
C ARG A 16 -12.87 12.26 -1.79
N LEU A 17 -11.93 12.33 -0.85
CA LEU A 17 -11.66 11.23 0.10
C LEU A 17 -12.88 10.89 0.94
N LYS A 18 -13.51 11.89 1.58
CA LYS A 18 -14.68 11.67 2.46
C LYS A 18 -15.88 11.11 1.70
N ASN A 19 -16.15 11.59 0.49
CA ASN A 19 -17.24 11.08 -0.34
C ASN A 19 -16.98 9.63 -0.76
N TRP A 20 -15.76 9.29 -1.16
CA TRP A 20 -15.41 7.92 -1.49
C TRP A 20 -15.55 6.99 -0.28
N LEU A 21 -15.05 7.41 0.89
CA LEU A 21 -15.17 6.63 2.12
C LEU A 21 -16.63 6.45 2.54
N ALA A 22 -17.46 7.49 2.47
CA ALA A 22 -18.89 7.38 2.80
C ALA A 22 -19.60 6.31 1.97
N ALA A 23 -19.22 6.17 0.69
CA ALA A 23 -19.81 5.19 -0.22
C ALA A 23 -19.22 3.78 -0.08
N ASN A 24 -17.93 3.63 0.24
CA ASN A 24 -17.21 2.35 0.14
C ASN A 24 -16.72 1.81 1.48
N PHE A 25 -16.34 2.68 2.42
CA PHE A 25 -15.75 2.31 3.70
C PHE A 25 -16.07 3.31 4.83
N PRO A 26 -17.35 3.44 5.22
CA PRO A 26 -17.79 4.42 6.23
C PRO A 26 -17.15 4.23 7.62
N GLU A 27 -16.68 3.02 7.93
CA GLU A 27 -15.97 2.71 9.17
C GLU A 27 -14.69 3.56 9.32
N VAL A 28 -13.92 3.72 8.24
CA VAL A 28 -12.74 4.60 8.21
C VAL A 28 -13.14 6.08 8.29
N LEU A 29 -14.22 6.47 7.63
CA LEU A 29 -14.75 7.84 7.72
C LEU A 29 -15.07 8.22 9.16
N GLY A 30 -15.61 7.29 9.95
CA GLY A 30 -15.92 7.47 11.37
C GLY A 30 -14.69 7.72 12.25
N THR A 31 -13.48 7.40 11.79
CA THR A 31 -12.23 7.65 12.51
C THR A 31 -11.66 9.06 12.27
N LEU A 32 -12.14 9.77 11.23
CA LEU A 32 -11.58 11.08 10.87
C LEU A 32 -11.99 12.14 11.89
N ARG A 33 -11.00 12.88 12.40
CA ARG A 33 -11.24 13.99 13.32
C ARG A 33 -11.71 15.24 12.58
N ASN A 34 -12.41 16.09 13.31
CA ASN A 34 -12.66 17.47 12.89
C ASN A 34 -11.33 18.20 12.65
N GLY A 35 -11.36 19.26 11.84
CA GLY A 35 -10.16 20.03 11.56
C GLY A 35 -9.53 20.65 12.80
N ALA A 36 -8.21 20.51 12.95
CA ALA A 36 -7.42 21.04 14.06
C ALA A 36 -7.51 22.55 14.10
N THR A 37 -7.72 23.17 15.25
CA THR A 37 -7.71 24.63 15.45
C THR A 37 -6.34 25.26 15.14
N GLU A 38 -6.29 26.57 14.92
CA GLU A 38 -5.01 27.29 14.75
C GLU A 38 -4.12 27.16 16.00
N GLU A 39 -4.71 27.10 17.18
CA GLU A 39 -3.99 26.93 18.45
C GLU A 39 -3.33 25.55 18.53
N GLU A 40 -4.04 24.48 18.15
CA GLU A 40 -3.48 23.11 18.09
C GLU A 40 -2.33 23.00 17.09
N ILE A 41 -2.48 23.58 15.89
CA ILE A 41 -1.41 23.60 14.89
C ILE A 41 -0.21 24.40 15.39
N LYS A 42 -0.44 25.58 16.00
CA LYS A 42 0.63 26.40 16.58
C LYS A 42 1.33 25.68 17.73
N ASN A 43 0.59 24.96 18.57
CA ASN A 43 1.15 24.15 19.64
C ASN A 43 2.09 23.06 19.10
N LEU A 44 1.70 22.37 18.01
CA LEU A 44 2.56 21.42 17.31
C LEU A 44 3.86 22.08 16.83
N GLU A 45 3.76 23.19 16.10
CA GLU A 45 4.90 23.92 15.55
C GLU A 45 5.87 24.40 16.64
N VAL A 46 5.33 24.99 17.72
CA VAL A 46 6.12 25.48 18.86
C VAL A 46 6.78 24.32 19.59
N THR A 47 6.04 23.24 19.85
CA THR A 47 6.54 22.10 20.61
C THR A 47 7.65 21.34 19.87
N LEU A 48 7.51 21.20 18.55
CA LEU A 48 8.51 20.51 17.71
C LEU A 48 9.55 21.47 17.10
N GLN A 49 9.42 22.77 17.34
CA GLN A 49 10.30 23.82 16.78
C GLN A 49 10.40 23.75 15.26
N VAL A 50 9.26 23.55 14.58
CA VAL A 50 9.13 23.49 13.12
C VAL A 50 8.15 24.55 12.63
N LYS A 51 8.18 24.87 11.33
CA LYS A 51 7.14 25.65 10.66
C LYS A 51 6.50 24.75 9.61
N LEU A 52 5.22 24.43 9.76
CA LEU A 52 4.57 23.55 8.79
C LEU A 52 4.47 24.24 7.42
N PRO A 53 4.66 23.50 6.32
CA PRO A 53 4.26 23.92 4.99
C PRO A 53 2.82 24.43 4.98
N LEU A 54 2.55 25.48 4.20
CA LEU A 54 1.22 26.09 4.16
C LEU A 54 0.11 25.11 3.73
N PRO A 55 0.32 24.23 2.72
CA PRO A 55 -0.69 23.22 2.36
C PRO A 55 -0.95 22.23 3.49
N THR A 56 0.10 21.74 4.15
CA THR A 56 -0.01 20.88 5.35
C THR A 56 -0.83 21.52 6.47
N ARG A 57 -0.63 22.81 6.77
CA ARG A 57 -1.48 23.51 7.75
C ARG A 57 -2.95 23.46 7.36
N VAL A 58 -3.25 23.78 6.10
CA VAL A 58 -4.63 23.80 5.59
C VAL A 58 -5.23 22.39 5.60
N LEU A 59 -4.44 21.34 5.30
CA LEU A 59 -4.87 19.94 5.41
C LEU A 59 -5.37 19.63 6.84
N TYR A 60 -4.56 19.94 7.86
CA TYR A 60 -4.95 19.76 9.26
C TYR A 60 -6.15 20.62 9.66
N ARG A 61 -6.29 21.85 9.13
CA ARG A 61 -7.48 22.69 9.37
C ARG A 61 -8.78 22.09 8.84
N PHE A 62 -8.73 21.19 7.84
CA PHE A 62 -9.92 20.49 7.32
C PHE A 62 -10.16 19.13 7.97
N CYS A 63 -9.10 18.45 8.41
CA CYS A 63 -9.18 17.18 9.12
C CYS A 63 -7.90 16.93 9.93
N ASP A 64 -8.05 16.75 11.24
CA ASP A 64 -6.93 16.47 12.15
C ASP A 64 -6.57 14.98 12.20
N GLY A 65 -6.32 14.35 11.05
CA GLY A 65 -5.96 12.92 11.00
C GLY A 65 -7.06 11.97 11.49
N GLN A 66 -6.64 10.78 11.93
CA GLN A 66 -7.49 9.70 12.42
C GLN A 66 -7.35 9.53 13.94
N GLU A 67 -8.48 9.49 14.65
CA GLU A 67 -8.50 9.00 16.02
C GLU A 67 -8.78 7.51 16.02
N LEU A 68 -7.86 6.75 16.58
CA LEU A 68 -8.08 5.35 16.87
C LEU A 68 -8.01 5.20 18.38
N ASP A 69 -9.13 4.84 18.99
CA ASP A 69 -9.13 4.28 20.34
C ASP A 69 -8.50 2.88 20.27
N VAL A 70 -7.17 2.83 20.08
CA VAL A 70 -6.37 1.63 20.26
C VAL A 70 -6.22 1.49 21.77
N ASP A 71 -7.29 0.98 22.39
CA ASP A 71 -7.17 0.50 23.75
C ASP A 71 -6.22 -0.70 23.69
N GLU A 72 -4.95 -0.48 24.06
CA GLU A 72 -3.84 -1.46 24.00
C GLU A 72 -4.18 -2.77 24.72
N SER A 73 -5.22 -2.74 25.56
CA SER A 73 -5.76 -3.86 26.34
C SER A 73 -6.81 -4.71 25.62
N SER A 74 -7.42 -4.22 24.52
CA SER A 74 -8.67 -4.83 23.99
C SER A 74 -8.49 -5.86 22.88
N GLY A 75 -7.28 -6.07 22.34
CA GLY A 75 -7.01 -7.14 21.36
C GLY A 75 -7.89 -7.10 20.09
N SER A 76 -8.60 -6.01 19.84
CA SER A 76 -9.50 -5.85 18.69
C SER A 76 -8.65 -5.64 17.43
N ALA A 77 -8.30 -6.75 16.75
CA ALA A 77 -7.63 -6.75 15.46
C ALA A 77 -8.34 -5.87 14.41
N ASP A 78 -9.65 -5.66 14.60
CA ASP A 78 -10.54 -4.94 13.68
C ASP A 78 -10.15 -3.47 13.46
N LYS A 79 -9.75 -2.75 14.53
CA LYS A 79 -9.36 -1.33 14.39
C LYS A 79 -8.02 -1.12 13.69
N SER A 80 -7.14 -2.12 13.70
CA SER A 80 -5.82 -2.06 13.08
C SER A 80 -5.87 -2.03 11.54
N LEU A 81 -7.05 -2.22 10.95
CA LEU A 81 -7.30 -2.26 9.51
C LEU A 81 -8.00 -1.02 8.96
N LEU A 82 -8.32 -0.05 9.83
CA LEU A 82 -9.09 1.16 9.51
C LEU A 82 -8.24 2.35 9.01
N GLY A 83 -7.04 2.11 8.50
CA GLY A 83 -6.14 3.14 8.00
C GLY A 83 -6.67 3.81 6.74
N LEU A 84 -6.67 5.15 6.76
CA LEU A 84 -7.11 5.99 5.65
C LEU A 84 -6.32 5.70 4.37
N ILE A 85 -5.04 5.42 4.51
CA ILE A 85 -4.13 5.15 3.39
C ILE A 85 -4.22 3.68 2.97
N GLY A 86 -4.60 2.80 3.89
CA GLY A 86 -4.68 1.36 3.65
C GLY A 86 -3.33 0.67 3.79
N GLY A 87 -3.22 -0.53 3.23
CA GLY A 87 -1.96 -1.26 3.23
C GLY A 87 -2.03 -2.61 2.55
N TYR A 88 -1.17 -3.51 3.00
CA TYR A 88 -0.95 -4.84 2.42
C TYR A 88 -0.52 -5.81 3.52
N SER A 89 -0.69 -7.11 3.27
CA SER A 89 -0.28 -8.15 4.18
C SER A 89 0.43 -9.27 3.42
N PHE A 90 1.42 -9.90 4.04
CA PHE A 90 1.97 -11.18 3.59
C PHE A 90 2.68 -11.86 4.76
N TYR A 91 2.52 -13.17 4.90
CA TYR A 91 3.03 -13.91 6.05
C TYR A 91 2.62 -13.26 7.39
N SER A 92 3.58 -12.86 8.23
CA SER A 92 3.37 -12.12 9.48
C SER A 92 3.53 -10.61 9.34
N HIS A 93 3.78 -10.10 8.13
CA HIS A 93 3.95 -8.67 7.87
C HIS A 93 2.61 -8.05 7.51
N LEU A 94 2.09 -7.19 8.39
CA LEU A 94 0.84 -6.47 8.19
C LEU A 94 1.10 -4.96 8.24
N VAL A 95 0.79 -4.28 7.14
CA VAL A 95 0.83 -2.82 7.04
C VAL A 95 -0.59 -2.31 6.85
N ASN A 96 -0.94 -1.29 7.60
CA ASN A 96 -2.15 -0.51 7.40
C ASN A 96 -1.90 0.89 7.97
N VAL A 97 -1.89 1.90 7.09
CA VAL A 97 -1.32 3.23 7.38
C VAL A 97 -2.42 4.22 7.74
N PHE A 98 -2.20 4.90 8.87
CA PHE A 98 -3.09 5.90 9.43
C PHE A 98 -2.48 7.29 9.33
N LEU A 99 -3.32 8.28 9.05
CA LEU A 99 -2.92 9.69 9.13
C LEU A 99 -2.95 10.15 10.59
N LEU A 100 -1.83 10.62 11.13
CA LEU A 100 -1.73 10.98 12.54
C LEU A 100 -2.44 12.31 12.83
N PRO A 101 -3.20 12.39 13.93
CA PRO A 101 -3.69 13.65 14.46
C PRO A 101 -2.55 14.46 15.07
N SER A 102 -2.69 15.79 15.07
CA SER A 102 -1.64 16.73 15.47
C SER A 102 -1.00 16.42 16.83
N HIS A 103 -1.79 15.99 17.82
CA HIS A 103 -1.27 15.61 19.13
C HIS A 103 -0.39 14.34 19.09
N ARG A 104 -0.75 13.34 18.26
CA ARG A 104 0.07 12.12 18.06
C ARG A 104 1.29 12.40 17.19
N VAL A 105 1.23 13.35 16.25
CA VAL A 105 2.41 13.82 15.52
C VAL A 105 3.49 14.29 16.50
N ILE A 106 3.12 15.07 17.53
CA ILE A 106 4.05 15.53 18.57
C ILE A 106 4.67 14.35 19.32
N GLU A 107 3.84 13.41 19.76
CA GLU A 107 4.26 12.26 20.55
C GLU A 107 5.21 11.35 19.77
N ILE A 108 4.78 10.89 18.60
CA ILE A 108 5.54 9.96 17.76
C ILE A 108 6.83 10.60 17.25
N THR A 109 6.80 11.88 16.84
CA THR A 109 8.01 12.58 16.40
C THR A 109 9.05 12.64 17.52
N LYS A 110 8.64 12.94 18.77
CA LYS A 110 9.56 12.96 19.92
C LYS A 110 10.13 11.59 20.26
N ILE A 111 9.37 10.53 20.08
CA ILE A 111 9.85 9.15 20.29
C ILE A 111 10.94 8.83 19.26
N ILE A 112 10.69 9.13 17.99
CA ILE A 112 11.60 8.80 16.89
C ILE A 112 12.86 9.66 16.92
N GLN A 113 12.76 10.95 17.26
CA GLN A 113 13.93 11.83 17.41
C GLN A 113 14.94 11.38 18.49
N ARG A 114 14.53 10.50 19.40
CA ARG A 114 15.45 9.90 20.40
C ARG A 114 16.26 8.72 19.84
N GLN A 115 15.94 8.23 18.64
CA GLN A 115 16.63 7.11 18.02
C GLN A 115 17.92 7.57 17.35
N SER A 116 18.92 6.69 17.31
CA SER A 116 20.28 6.99 16.86
C SER A 116 20.38 7.49 15.42
N GLY A 117 19.45 7.08 14.54
CA GLY A 117 19.41 7.48 13.13
C GLY A 117 18.93 8.92 12.87
N PHE A 118 18.34 9.60 13.85
CA PHE A 118 17.75 10.92 13.64
C PHE A 118 18.60 12.04 14.23
N ASN A 119 18.94 13.02 13.38
CA ASN A 119 19.62 14.22 13.82
C ASN A 119 18.61 15.21 14.44
N ASN A 120 18.84 15.64 15.68
CA ASN A 120 18.04 16.66 16.38
C ASN A 120 17.91 18.01 15.65
N ARG A 121 18.76 18.28 14.64
CA ARG A 121 18.64 19.48 13.80
C ARG A 121 17.64 19.36 12.66
N SER A 122 17.26 18.13 12.32
CA SER A 122 16.32 17.88 11.22
C SER A 122 14.91 18.39 11.58
N LYS A 123 14.20 18.92 10.59
CA LYS A 123 12.84 19.49 10.75
C LYS A 123 11.77 18.51 10.26
N TYR A 124 12.02 17.22 10.47
CA TYR A 124 11.08 16.16 10.15
C TYR A 124 10.04 15.99 11.24
N ILE A 125 8.79 15.73 10.84
CA ILE A 125 7.71 15.31 11.72
C ILE A 125 7.06 14.04 11.17
N ALA A 126 6.69 13.10 12.04
CA ALA A 126 5.97 11.90 11.64
C ALA A 126 4.49 12.25 11.42
N VAL A 127 3.98 12.13 10.18
CA VAL A 127 2.61 12.52 9.81
C VAL A 127 1.69 11.32 9.59
N ALA A 128 2.24 10.14 9.30
CA ALA A 128 1.47 8.91 9.14
C ALA A 128 2.30 7.71 9.58
N VAL A 129 1.63 6.68 10.10
CA VAL A 129 2.28 5.46 10.60
C VAL A 129 1.44 4.23 10.30
N SER A 130 2.07 3.08 10.13
CA SER A 130 1.35 1.81 10.10
C SER A 130 0.98 1.31 11.49
N SER A 131 0.09 0.32 11.53
CA SER A 131 -0.18 -0.46 12.74
C SER A 131 1.11 -1.03 13.36
N ILE A 132 1.04 -1.30 14.67
CA ILE A 132 2.17 -1.49 15.60
C ILE A 132 3.18 -2.56 15.14
N TYR A 133 2.78 -3.52 14.31
CA TYR A 133 3.60 -4.69 13.97
C TYR A 133 4.63 -4.46 12.86
N SER A 134 4.41 -3.53 11.92
CA SER A 134 5.25 -3.37 10.71
C SER A 134 6.21 -2.19 10.76
N GLY A 135 6.00 -1.21 11.64
CA GLY A 135 6.94 -0.11 11.84
C GLY A 135 7.18 0.77 10.61
N LYS A 136 6.16 0.99 9.77
CA LYS A 136 6.25 1.90 8.61
C LYS A 136 5.90 3.32 9.05
N PHE A 137 6.81 4.26 8.80
CA PHE A 137 6.67 5.66 9.23
C PHE A 137 6.82 6.61 8.06
N PHE A 138 5.98 7.64 8.02
CA PHE A 138 6.03 8.72 7.03
C PHE A 138 6.41 10.04 7.68
N PHE A 139 7.42 10.71 7.13
CA PHE A 139 8.00 11.93 7.66
C PHE A 139 7.86 13.09 6.69
N LEU A 140 7.31 14.21 7.15
CA LEU A 140 7.29 15.45 6.41
C LEU A 140 8.52 16.30 6.77
N ASP A 141 9.34 16.64 5.78
CA ASP A 141 10.34 17.71 5.90
C ASP A 141 9.62 19.05 5.92
N CYS A 142 9.54 19.69 7.08
CA CYS A 142 8.87 20.96 7.21
C CYS A 142 9.60 22.12 6.50
N THR A 143 10.86 21.93 6.10
CA THR A 143 11.66 22.96 5.41
C THR A 143 11.45 22.92 3.90
N ARG A 144 11.48 21.71 3.32
CA ARG A 144 11.34 21.50 1.87
C ARG A 144 9.92 21.16 1.44
N GLY A 145 9.07 20.77 2.39
CA GLY A 145 7.74 20.21 2.15
C GLY A 145 7.76 18.87 1.42
N GLN A 146 8.86 18.13 1.50
CA GLN A 146 8.97 16.78 0.94
C GLN A 146 8.49 15.73 1.96
N LEU A 147 7.85 14.66 1.47
CA LEU A 147 7.37 13.53 2.24
C LEU A 147 8.28 12.34 2.01
N PHE A 148 8.66 11.69 3.10
CA PHE A 148 9.55 10.54 3.12
C PHE A 148 8.87 9.36 3.80
N VAL A 149 9.29 8.15 3.44
CA VAL A 149 8.97 6.91 4.16
C VAL A 149 10.27 6.27 4.62
N GLY A 150 10.27 5.76 5.85
CA GLY A 150 11.42 5.04 6.39
C GLY A 150 11.61 3.67 5.76
N THR A 151 12.86 3.26 5.59
CA THR A 151 13.22 1.93 5.09
C THR A 151 13.51 0.96 6.24
N ARG A 152 14.00 -0.25 5.94
CA ARG A 152 14.45 -1.22 6.96
C ARG A 152 15.49 -0.62 7.92
N ASN A 153 16.30 0.32 7.45
CA ASN A 153 17.40 0.92 8.22
C ASN A 153 17.00 2.21 8.98
N LEU A 154 15.72 2.60 8.96
CA LEU A 154 15.24 3.83 9.59
C LEU A 154 15.75 4.01 11.03
N THR A 155 15.71 2.94 11.82
CA THR A 155 16.10 2.99 13.24
C THR A 155 17.61 3.01 13.45
N SER A 156 18.39 2.41 12.53
CA SER A 156 19.84 2.29 12.62
C SER A 156 20.57 3.55 12.17
N ASP A 157 20.18 4.13 11.03
CA ASP A 157 20.89 5.27 10.42
C ASP A 157 19.96 6.36 9.87
N GLY A 158 18.64 6.21 10.01
CA GLY A 158 17.67 7.20 9.55
C GLY A 158 17.38 7.12 8.06
N GLU A 159 17.68 6.00 7.40
CA GLU A 159 17.42 5.82 5.97
C GLU A 159 15.94 6.00 5.62
N MET A 160 15.71 6.87 4.65
CA MET A 160 14.39 7.24 4.17
C MET A 160 14.44 7.47 2.65
N ILE A 161 13.31 7.28 1.99
CA ILE A 161 13.13 7.53 0.55
C ILE A 161 11.92 8.44 0.32
N THR A 162 11.93 9.17 -0.79
CA THR A 162 10.87 10.14 -1.13
C THR A 162 9.58 9.44 -1.55
N CYS A 163 8.44 9.88 -1.00
CA CYS A 163 7.12 9.34 -1.36
C CYS A 163 6.48 10.02 -2.56
N VAL A 164 7.01 11.17 -2.99
CA VAL A 164 6.49 11.99 -4.09
C VAL A 164 7.68 12.52 -4.91
N PRO A 165 7.60 12.60 -6.25
CA PRO A 165 8.69 13.12 -7.07
C PRO A 165 9.04 14.57 -6.71
N GLU A 166 10.33 14.82 -6.44
CA GLU A 166 10.81 16.16 -6.04
C GLU A 166 10.51 17.25 -7.08
N SER A 167 10.46 16.87 -8.37
CA SER A 167 10.16 17.78 -9.49
C SER A 167 8.75 18.39 -9.44
N LEU A 168 7.84 17.80 -8.66
CA LEU A 168 6.48 18.30 -8.49
C LEU A 168 6.35 19.31 -7.34
N LEU A 169 7.40 19.53 -6.53
CA LEU A 169 7.34 20.45 -5.40
C LEU A 169 7.61 21.89 -5.85
N SER A 170 6.85 22.84 -5.30
CA SER A 170 7.09 24.28 -5.52
C SER A 170 6.69 25.08 -4.28
N SER A 171 7.43 26.20 -4.04
CA SER A 171 7.29 27.15 -2.91
C SER A 171 6.30 26.73 -1.81
N VAL A 172 6.81 26.17 -0.71
CA VAL A 172 5.97 25.61 0.37
C VAL A 172 5.66 26.62 1.48
N HIS A 173 6.33 27.77 1.46
CA HIS A 173 6.23 28.82 2.48
C HIS A 173 5.86 30.21 1.95
N ASP A 174 6.06 30.50 0.65
CA ASP A 174 5.79 31.82 0.08
C ASP A 174 4.51 31.83 -0.76
N SER A 175 3.77 32.92 -0.65
CA SER A 175 2.45 33.14 -1.26
C SER A 175 2.48 33.83 -2.62
N ASP A 176 3.65 33.93 -3.25
CA ASP A 176 3.83 34.77 -4.44
C ASP A 176 3.55 33.98 -5.71
N GLY A 177 2.34 34.17 -6.27
CA GLY A 177 1.89 33.85 -7.65
C GLY A 177 1.98 32.41 -8.17
N SER A 178 2.81 31.56 -7.58
CA SER A 178 3.06 30.16 -7.96
C SER A 178 2.11 29.22 -7.22
N LEU A 179 1.92 28.02 -7.78
CA LEU A 179 1.12 26.98 -7.15
C LEU A 179 1.86 26.49 -5.89
N ILE A 180 1.36 26.82 -4.71
CA ILE A 180 1.91 26.35 -3.43
C ILE A 180 1.55 24.86 -3.29
N GLN A 181 2.55 23.98 -3.24
CA GLN A 181 2.32 22.54 -3.11
C GLN A 181 3.45 21.86 -2.35
N ASP A 182 3.07 21.09 -1.33
CA ASP A 182 3.94 20.16 -0.64
C ASP A 182 3.60 18.72 -1.04
N ALA A 183 4.49 17.81 -0.68
CA ALA A 183 4.34 16.40 -0.97
C ALA A 183 3.14 15.79 -0.24
N MET A 184 2.76 16.29 0.94
CA MET A 184 1.65 15.73 1.71
C MET A 184 0.30 15.93 0.99
N LEU A 185 0.07 17.12 0.41
CA LEU A 185 -1.12 17.38 -0.40
C LEU A 185 -1.14 16.53 -1.68
N LEU A 186 -0.02 16.47 -2.41
CA LEU A 186 0.10 15.67 -3.62
C LEU A 186 -0.14 14.18 -3.35
N TRP A 187 0.41 13.68 -2.24
CA TRP A 187 0.25 12.29 -1.81
C TRP A 187 -1.21 11.94 -1.53
N LEU A 188 -1.96 12.79 -0.80
CA LEU A 188 -3.38 12.57 -0.54
C LEU A 188 -4.25 12.74 -1.79
N GLU A 189 -3.91 13.68 -2.68
CA GLU A 189 -4.61 13.86 -3.97
C GLU A 189 -4.46 12.63 -4.87
N GLU A 190 -3.26 12.05 -4.90
CA GLU A 190 -2.99 10.82 -5.65
C GLU A 190 -3.67 9.61 -5.01
N HIS A 191 -3.69 9.50 -3.68
CA HIS A 191 -4.46 8.46 -3.00
C HIS A 191 -5.94 8.51 -3.36
N ALA A 192 -6.55 9.70 -3.31
CA ALA A 192 -7.93 9.91 -3.72
C ALA A 192 -8.15 9.49 -5.18
N ARG A 193 -7.23 9.82 -6.08
CA ARG A 193 -7.29 9.40 -7.49
C ARG A 193 -7.22 7.87 -7.63
N ARG A 194 -6.34 7.19 -6.89
CA ARG A 194 -6.22 5.71 -6.92
C ARG A 194 -7.49 5.01 -6.41
N LEU A 195 -8.11 5.56 -5.38
CA LEU A 195 -9.40 5.08 -4.83
C LEU A 195 -10.55 5.26 -5.84
N GLU A 196 -10.70 6.47 -6.39
CA GLU A 196 -11.78 6.80 -7.34
C GLU A 196 -11.64 6.06 -8.67
N SER A 197 -10.41 5.90 -9.16
CA SER A 197 -10.15 5.14 -10.39
C SER A 197 -10.35 3.63 -10.19
N GLY A 198 -10.34 3.14 -8.95
CA GLY A 198 -10.42 1.72 -8.63
C GLY A 198 -9.11 0.96 -8.87
N ILE A 199 -7.98 1.67 -8.93
CA ILE A 199 -6.63 1.07 -8.90
C ILE A 199 -6.44 0.34 -7.56
N VAL A 200 -6.88 0.94 -6.47
CA VAL A 200 -6.97 0.30 -5.14
C VAL A 200 -8.42 0.24 -4.71
N LYS A 201 -8.77 -0.77 -3.91
CA LYS A 201 -10.16 -1.01 -3.49
C LYS A 201 -10.20 -1.51 -2.06
N VAL A 202 -11.39 -1.45 -1.47
CA VAL A 202 -11.66 -2.16 -0.24
C VAL A 202 -11.67 -3.66 -0.52
N ARG A 203 -10.89 -4.44 0.23
CA ARG A 203 -10.99 -5.88 0.28
C ARG A 203 -11.69 -6.31 1.57
N LYS A 204 -12.43 -7.41 1.49
CA LYS A 204 -13.04 -8.08 2.63
C LYS A 204 -12.55 -9.53 2.67
N GLU A 205 -12.22 -10.01 3.86
CA GLU A 205 -11.90 -11.42 4.12
C GLU A 205 -12.51 -11.82 5.47
N GLY A 206 -13.53 -12.68 5.44
CA GLY A 206 -14.37 -12.92 6.61
C GLY A 206 -15.01 -11.62 7.10
N ASP A 207 -14.79 -11.28 8.37
CA ASP A 207 -15.29 -10.03 8.98
C ASP A 207 -14.30 -8.86 8.81
N MET A 208 -13.07 -9.13 8.36
CA MET A 208 -12.04 -8.10 8.19
C MET A 208 -12.25 -7.32 6.89
N LYS A 209 -12.04 -6.00 6.95
CA LYS A 209 -12.19 -5.10 5.82
C LYS A 209 -11.07 -4.04 5.86
N TRP A 210 -10.43 -3.78 4.73
CA TRP A 210 -9.35 -2.78 4.64
C TRP A 210 -9.22 -2.23 3.23
N ILE A 211 -8.63 -1.04 3.10
CA ILE A 211 -8.17 -0.52 1.81
C ILE A 211 -6.92 -1.30 1.42
N ASN A 212 -7.00 -2.12 0.36
CA ASN A 212 -5.87 -2.92 -0.11
C ASN A 212 -5.10 -2.17 -1.20
N LEU A 213 -3.80 -1.99 -0.99
CA LEU A 213 -2.91 -1.27 -1.89
C LEU A 213 -2.44 -2.07 -3.11
N PHE A 214 -2.65 -3.41 -3.12
CA PHE A 214 -2.39 -4.22 -4.30
C PHE A 214 -3.23 -3.74 -5.49
N PRO A 215 -2.60 -3.32 -6.60
CA PRO A 215 -3.35 -2.79 -7.74
C PRO A 215 -4.35 -3.79 -8.32
N GLU A 216 -5.51 -3.30 -8.73
CA GLU A 216 -6.62 -4.07 -9.31
C GLU A 216 -6.82 -3.81 -10.81
N GLN A 217 -6.03 -2.90 -11.40
CA GLN A 217 -6.17 -2.48 -12.81
C GLN A 217 -4.85 -2.51 -13.58
N PRO A 218 -4.89 -2.76 -14.90
CA PRO A 218 -3.74 -2.59 -15.78
C PRO A 218 -3.21 -1.14 -15.78
N PRO A 219 -1.91 -0.93 -16.11
CA PRO A 219 -0.89 -1.95 -16.38
C PRO A 219 -0.28 -2.57 -15.12
N LEU A 220 -0.66 -2.11 -13.92
CA LEU A 220 -0.08 -2.55 -12.65
C LEU A 220 -0.60 -3.91 -12.17
N CYS A 221 -1.74 -4.35 -12.71
CA CYS A 221 -2.32 -5.67 -12.47
C CYS A 221 -2.44 -6.43 -13.79
N SER A 222 -1.72 -7.54 -13.92
CA SER A 222 -1.85 -8.44 -15.06
C SER A 222 -3.06 -9.36 -14.87
N THR A 223 -3.64 -9.83 -15.97
CA THR A 223 -4.72 -10.81 -15.96
C THR A 223 -4.52 -11.79 -17.11
N ALA A 224 -4.53 -13.08 -16.80
CA ALA A 224 -4.51 -14.17 -17.77
C ALA A 224 -5.73 -15.07 -17.54
N VAL A 225 -6.28 -15.62 -18.63
CA VAL A 225 -7.31 -16.65 -18.57
C VAL A 225 -6.85 -17.82 -19.42
N THR A 226 -6.66 -18.97 -18.78
CA THR A 226 -6.23 -20.20 -19.45
C THR A 226 -7.19 -21.32 -19.08
N ASN A 227 -7.82 -21.93 -20.09
CA ASN A 227 -8.74 -23.07 -19.89
C ASN A 227 -9.82 -22.81 -18.83
N GLY A 228 -10.34 -21.58 -18.73
CA GLY A 228 -11.37 -21.18 -17.77
C GLY A 228 -10.87 -20.73 -16.39
N VAL A 229 -9.59 -20.93 -16.06
CA VAL A 229 -8.99 -20.38 -14.84
C VAL A 229 -8.49 -18.97 -15.12
N LYS A 230 -8.97 -18.01 -14.33
CA LYS A 230 -8.53 -16.61 -14.37
C LYS A 230 -7.53 -16.37 -13.25
N VAL A 231 -6.36 -15.82 -13.61
CA VAL A 231 -5.33 -15.41 -12.67
C VAL A 231 -5.09 -13.91 -12.82
N ARG A 232 -5.15 -13.18 -11.70
CA ARG A 232 -4.80 -11.76 -11.61
C ARG A 232 -3.64 -11.55 -10.66
N ALA A 233 -2.62 -10.84 -11.11
CA ALA A 233 -1.38 -10.66 -10.37
C ALA A 233 -0.94 -9.19 -10.35
N SER A 234 -0.49 -8.71 -9.19
CA SER A 234 0.03 -7.36 -9.03
C SER A 234 0.97 -7.31 -7.84
N SER A 235 1.82 -6.29 -7.81
CA SER A 235 2.81 -6.09 -6.76
C SER A 235 2.67 -4.71 -6.11
N VAL A 236 3.28 -4.57 -4.93
CA VAL A 236 3.47 -3.31 -4.22
C VAL A 236 4.91 -3.25 -3.72
N PHE A 237 5.51 -2.07 -3.77
CA PHE A 237 6.81 -1.83 -3.18
C PHE A 237 6.69 -1.69 -1.65
N VAL A 238 7.61 -2.33 -0.92
CA VAL A 238 7.58 -2.48 0.54
C VAL A 238 8.81 -1.78 1.13
N PRO A 239 8.75 -0.44 1.32
CA PRO A 239 9.93 0.34 1.67
C PRO A 239 10.49 -0.03 3.04
N GLU A 240 9.63 -0.32 4.03
CA GLU A 240 10.03 -0.68 5.40
C GLU A 240 10.76 -2.04 5.50
N GLN A 241 10.75 -2.85 4.42
CA GLN A 241 11.53 -4.08 4.31
C GLN A 241 12.68 -3.96 3.29
N SER A 242 12.80 -2.83 2.62
CA SER A 242 13.84 -2.55 1.62
C SER A 242 15.07 -1.91 2.27
N ASN A 243 16.25 -2.14 1.70
CA ASN A 243 17.51 -1.59 2.18
C ASN A 243 18.28 -1.00 0.99
N CYS A 244 18.28 0.33 0.86
CA CYS A 244 18.92 0.99 -0.29
C CYS A 244 20.45 0.83 -0.33
N GLN A 245 21.07 0.45 0.78
CA GLN A 245 22.51 0.21 0.91
C GLN A 245 22.91 -1.24 0.60
N ASP A 246 21.96 -2.17 0.61
CA ASP A 246 22.21 -3.55 0.23
C ASP A 246 22.35 -3.68 -1.29
N GLU A 247 23.28 -4.52 -1.73
CA GLU A 247 23.44 -4.85 -3.15
C GLU A 247 22.63 -6.09 -3.53
N ASP A 248 22.33 -6.97 -2.58
CA ASP A 248 21.68 -8.26 -2.81
C ASP A 248 20.16 -8.20 -2.52
N ASP A 249 19.72 -7.50 -1.46
CA ASP A 249 18.31 -7.44 -1.04
C ASP A 249 17.74 -6.00 -1.03
N ARG A 250 18.05 -5.25 -2.09
CA ARG A 250 17.79 -3.81 -2.14
C ARG A 250 16.32 -3.43 -2.06
N PHE A 251 15.48 -4.10 -2.86
CA PHE A 251 14.07 -3.75 -3.02
C PHE A 251 13.17 -4.93 -2.64
N CYS A 252 12.36 -4.76 -1.60
CA CYS A 252 11.32 -5.71 -1.25
C CYS A 252 10.01 -5.38 -1.98
N PHE A 253 9.45 -6.38 -2.66
CA PHE A 253 8.14 -6.28 -3.29
C PHE A 253 7.20 -7.33 -2.70
N GLY A 254 6.04 -6.89 -2.21
CA GLY A 254 4.92 -7.77 -1.95
C GLY A 254 4.19 -8.04 -3.27
N TYR A 255 3.66 -9.24 -3.45
CA TYR A 255 2.80 -9.56 -4.59
C TYR A 255 1.55 -10.32 -4.15
N SER A 256 0.45 -10.07 -4.84
CA SER A 256 -0.86 -10.68 -4.60
C SER A 256 -1.29 -11.45 -5.83
N ILE A 257 -1.62 -12.73 -5.67
CA ILE A 257 -2.14 -13.59 -6.73
C ILE A 257 -3.58 -13.94 -6.40
N ARG A 258 -4.50 -13.61 -7.30
CA ARG A 258 -5.94 -13.88 -7.19
C ARG A 258 -6.33 -14.87 -8.28
N MET A 259 -6.97 -15.97 -7.90
CA MET A 259 -7.38 -17.04 -8.79
C MET A 259 -8.87 -17.29 -8.68
N SER A 260 -9.54 -17.44 -9.82
CA SER A 260 -10.92 -17.86 -9.88
C SER A 260 -11.17 -18.77 -11.07
N LEU A 261 -12.25 -19.54 -10.99
CA LEU A 261 -12.74 -20.35 -12.09
C LEU A 261 -13.97 -19.68 -12.67
N LEU A 262 -13.97 -19.46 -13.99
CA LEU A 262 -15.10 -18.85 -14.70
C LEU A 262 -16.36 -19.72 -14.64
N SER A 263 -17.52 -19.12 -14.93
CA SER A 263 -18.83 -19.78 -14.94
C SER A 263 -18.87 -21.03 -15.80
N GLU A 264 -18.07 -21.06 -16.85
CA GLU A 264 -18.00 -22.16 -17.80
C GLU A 264 -17.23 -23.36 -17.24
N GLY A 265 -16.60 -23.27 -16.06
CA GLY A 265 -15.70 -24.30 -15.55
C GLY A 265 -14.38 -24.32 -16.32
N CYS A 266 -13.56 -25.35 -16.07
CA CYS A 266 -12.32 -25.51 -16.83
C CYS A 266 -12.56 -26.41 -18.05
N ILE A 267 -11.97 -26.02 -19.19
CA ILE A 267 -12.16 -26.70 -20.48
C ILE A 267 -10.82 -27.24 -20.94
N ILE A 268 -10.69 -28.57 -21.03
CA ILE A 268 -9.45 -29.26 -21.39
C ILE A 268 -9.78 -30.28 -22.47
N ASN A 269 -9.13 -30.14 -23.62
CA ASN A 269 -9.37 -31.00 -24.79
C ASN A 269 -10.86 -31.11 -25.17
N GLY A 270 -11.61 -30.00 -25.03
CA GLY A 270 -13.04 -29.92 -25.31
C GLY A 270 -13.96 -30.49 -24.23
N MET A 271 -13.42 -31.10 -23.17
CA MET A 271 -14.20 -31.56 -22.01
C MET A 271 -14.29 -30.48 -20.95
N LYS A 272 -15.48 -30.31 -20.37
CA LYS A 272 -15.77 -29.32 -19.33
C LYS A 272 -15.78 -29.96 -17.96
N PHE A 273 -15.09 -29.35 -17.01
CA PHE A 273 -15.03 -29.79 -15.62
C PHE A 273 -15.50 -28.68 -14.68
N GLY A 274 -16.32 -29.06 -13.69
CA GLY A 274 -16.90 -28.12 -12.72
C GLY A 274 -15.97 -27.69 -11.59
N SER A 275 -14.72 -28.16 -11.57
CA SER A 275 -13.72 -27.74 -10.59
C SER A 275 -12.31 -28.14 -11.04
N CYS A 276 -11.31 -27.45 -10.53
CA CYS A 276 -9.90 -27.81 -10.68
C CYS A 276 -9.11 -27.43 -9.43
N GLN A 277 -8.12 -28.23 -9.07
CA GLN A 277 -7.28 -28.00 -7.91
C GLN A 277 -5.83 -27.70 -8.32
N LEU A 278 -5.26 -26.65 -7.75
CA LEU A 278 -3.86 -26.28 -7.96
C LEU A 278 -2.96 -27.33 -7.30
N TYR A 279 -1.94 -27.79 -8.03
CA TYR A 279 -0.94 -28.74 -7.52
C TYR A 279 0.48 -28.19 -7.53
N TRP A 280 0.85 -27.37 -8.52
CA TRP A 280 2.23 -26.93 -8.71
C TRP A 280 2.32 -25.47 -9.14
N ARG A 281 3.42 -24.81 -8.79
CA ARG A 281 3.77 -23.47 -9.29
C ARG A 281 5.13 -23.48 -9.97
N ASN A 282 5.24 -22.72 -11.05
CA ASN A 282 6.50 -22.34 -11.68
C ASN A 282 6.51 -20.80 -11.76
N TRP A 283 7.57 -20.19 -11.25
CA TRP A 283 7.79 -18.75 -11.30
C TRP A 283 9.13 -18.46 -11.95
N VAL A 284 9.15 -17.45 -12.80
CA VAL A 284 10.34 -16.84 -13.38
C VAL A 284 10.36 -15.39 -12.92
N ILE A 285 11.42 -15.01 -12.20
CA ILE A 285 11.63 -13.64 -11.73
C ILE A 285 12.72 -13.02 -12.60
N ARG A 286 12.44 -11.83 -13.12
CA ARG A 286 13.38 -11.07 -13.97
C ARG A 286 13.72 -9.74 -13.33
N ALA A 287 14.99 -9.37 -13.42
CA ALA A 287 15.47 -8.02 -13.14
C ALA A 287 16.07 -7.45 -14.42
N ASN A 288 15.60 -6.28 -14.89
CA ASN A 288 16.03 -5.69 -16.16
C ASN A 288 16.03 -6.71 -17.32
N ASP A 289 14.91 -7.41 -17.50
CA ASP A 289 14.68 -8.48 -18.48
C ASP A 289 15.56 -9.74 -18.38
N THR A 290 16.50 -9.77 -17.43
CA THR A 290 17.37 -10.91 -17.16
C THR A 290 16.74 -11.82 -16.13
N VAL A 291 16.70 -13.14 -16.37
CA VAL A 291 16.21 -14.10 -15.38
C VAL A 291 17.18 -14.13 -14.20
N VAL A 292 16.68 -13.75 -13.03
CA VAL A 292 17.45 -13.76 -11.77
C VAL A 292 17.07 -14.92 -10.87
N ASP A 293 15.85 -15.43 -10.99
CA ASP A 293 15.39 -16.58 -10.21
C ASP A 293 14.35 -17.42 -10.96
N ASN A 294 14.30 -18.71 -10.64
CA ASN A 294 13.32 -19.66 -11.17
C ASN A 294 12.88 -20.63 -10.07
N PHE A 295 11.66 -20.45 -9.57
CA PHE A 295 11.12 -21.27 -8.51
C PHE A 295 10.16 -22.31 -9.04
N ASN A 296 10.31 -23.53 -8.55
CA ASN A 296 9.41 -24.65 -8.81
C ASN A 296 9.03 -25.29 -7.48
N GLY A 297 7.75 -25.56 -7.28
CA GLY A 297 7.32 -26.27 -6.09
C GLY A 297 5.84 -26.56 -6.00
N GLU A 298 5.50 -27.41 -5.05
CA GLU A 298 4.13 -27.81 -4.77
C GLU A 298 3.32 -26.68 -4.13
N GLY A 299 2.06 -26.59 -4.55
CA GLY A 299 1.10 -25.66 -3.97
C GLY A 299 1.52 -24.19 -4.06
N VAL A 300 0.84 -23.37 -3.27
CA VAL A 300 1.16 -21.96 -3.03
C VAL A 300 1.07 -21.72 -1.54
N ILE A 301 2.13 -21.20 -0.92
CA ILE A 301 2.20 -20.96 0.55
C ILE A 301 1.75 -22.16 1.41
N GLY A 302 2.01 -23.39 0.97
CA GLY A 302 1.58 -24.63 1.65
C GLY A 302 0.10 -25.00 1.44
N LYS A 303 -0.63 -24.28 0.58
CA LYS A 303 -2.03 -24.53 0.22
C LYS A 303 -2.15 -25.10 -1.20
N PHE A 304 -3.21 -25.89 -1.40
CA PHE A 304 -3.60 -26.50 -2.68
C PHE A 304 -5.04 -26.10 -3.01
N PRO A 305 -5.30 -24.86 -3.44
CA PRO A 305 -6.65 -24.33 -3.60
C PRO A 305 -7.46 -25.12 -4.65
N LEU A 306 -8.68 -25.49 -4.26
CA LEU A 306 -9.69 -26.04 -5.16
C LEU A 306 -10.59 -24.89 -5.62
N LEU A 307 -10.68 -24.67 -6.92
CA LEU A 307 -11.51 -23.62 -7.50
C LEU A 307 -12.80 -24.23 -8.06
N ARG A 308 -13.93 -23.57 -7.79
CA ARG A 308 -15.23 -23.86 -8.43
C ARG A 308 -15.82 -22.61 -9.07
N PRO A 309 -16.64 -22.75 -10.13
CA PRO A 309 -17.37 -21.64 -10.70
C PRO A 309 -18.27 -20.96 -9.67
N GLY A 310 -18.20 -19.63 -9.59
CA GLY A 310 -19.05 -18.82 -8.70
C GLY A 310 -18.63 -18.78 -7.23
N GLU A 311 -17.57 -19.49 -6.83
CA GLU A 311 -16.94 -19.29 -5.52
C GLU A 311 -16.12 -17.99 -5.50
N GLU A 312 -15.87 -17.47 -4.30
CA GLU A 312 -14.97 -16.33 -4.11
C GLU A 312 -13.56 -16.65 -4.63
N GLU A 313 -12.87 -15.61 -5.09
CA GLU A 313 -11.50 -15.79 -5.58
C GLU A 313 -10.59 -16.30 -4.46
N PHE A 314 -9.78 -17.30 -4.76
CA PHE A 314 -8.68 -17.65 -3.89
C PHE A 314 -7.59 -16.58 -4.01
N VAL A 315 -7.17 -16.02 -2.89
CA VAL A 315 -6.11 -15.01 -2.86
C VAL A 315 -4.98 -15.48 -1.96
N TYR A 316 -3.75 -15.27 -2.42
CA TYR A 316 -2.58 -15.38 -1.57
C TYR A 316 -1.60 -14.25 -1.84
N GLU A 317 -0.88 -13.88 -0.79
CA GLU A 317 0.07 -12.76 -0.80
C GLU A 317 1.41 -13.25 -0.26
N SER A 318 2.48 -12.85 -0.92
CA SER A 318 3.86 -13.24 -0.62
C SER A 318 4.79 -12.08 -1.00
N CYS A 319 6.10 -12.26 -0.88
CA CYS A 319 7.08 -11.24 -1.22
C CYS A 319 8.29 -11.83 -1.94
N THR A 320 9.05 -10.95 -2.59
CA THR A 320 10.35 -11.24 -3.19
C THR A 320 11.29 -10.06 -2.98
N TYR A 321 12.59 -10.34 -2.91
CA TYR A 321 13.64 -9.33 -2.85
C TYR A 321 14.32 -9.24 -4.20
N MET A 322 14.62 -8.01 -4.62
CA MET A 322 15.21 -7.70 -5.91
C MET A 322 16.45 -6.83 -5.70
N THR A 323 17.53 -7.21 -6.38
CA THR A 323 18.78 -6.41 -6.44
C THR A 323 18.58 -5.10 -7.21
N SER A 324 17.66 -5.10 -8.17
CA SER A 324 17.41 -3.95 -9.06
C SER A 324 15.93 -3.81 -9.44
N SER A 325 15.55 -2.60 -9.82
CA SER A 325 14.23 -2.25 -10.36
C SER A 325 14.46 -1.42 -11.63
N PRO A 326 13.69 -1.64 -12.72
CA PRO A 326 12.51 -2.48 -12.83
C PRO A 326 12.79 -4.00 -12.94
N GLY A 327 11.79 -4.79 -12.56
CA GLY A 327 11.75 -6.23 -12.78
C GLY A 327 10.34 -6.73 -13.10
N SER A 328 10.17 -8.04 -13.19
CA SER A 328 8.87 -8.68 -13.40
C SER A 328 8.82 -10.10 -12.84
N ILE A 329 7.60 -10.57 -12.60
CA ILE A 329 7.33 -11.98 -12.28
C ILE A 329 6.36 -12.51 -13.33
N GLU A 330 6.66 -13.68 -13.87
CA GLU A 330 5.81 -14.44 -14.80
C GLU A 330 5.91 -15.94 -14.51
N GLY A 331 5.03 -16.74 -15.11
CA GLY A 331 5.12 -18.19 -14.96
C GLY A 331 3.82 -18.90 -15.23
N PHE A 332 3.61 -20.03 -14.56
CA PHE A 332 2.38 -20.80 -14.66
C PHE A 332 2.11 -21.63 -13.40
N PHE A 333 0.83 -21.89 -13.17
CA PHE A 333 0.38 -22.90 -12.21
C PHE A 333 0.00 -24.16 -12.96
N THR A 334 0.19 -25.33 -12.34
CA THR A 334 -0.37 -26.57 -12.85
C THR A 334 -1.57 -26.98 -12.01
N PHE A 335 -2.71 -27.13 -12.68
CA PHE A 335 -3.97 -27.55 -12.09
C PHE A 335 -4.32 -28.96 -12.56
N ILE A 336 -5.13 -29.65 -11.76
CA ILE A 336 -5.71 -30.95 -12.11
C ILE A 336 -7.26 -30.83 -12.03
N PRO A 337 -8.00 -31.33 -13.03
CA PRO A 337 -9.46 -31.37 -12.98
C PRO A 337 -9.99 -32.19 -11.80
N GLY A 338 -11.01 -31.68 -11.12
CA GLY A 338 -11.53 -32.29 -9.91
C GLY A 338 -10.64 -31.99 -8.69
N ARG A 339 -10.34 -33.03 -7.90
CA ARG A 339 -9.51 -32.91 -6.68
C ARG A 339 -8.19 -33.65 -6.89
N LEU A 340 -7.13 -33.22 -6.21
CA LEU A 340 -5.83 -33.92 -6.25
C LEU A 340 -5.94 -35.36 -5.75
N ALA A 341 -6.80 -35.62 -4.77
CA ALA A 341 -7.03 -36.97 -4.23
C ALA A 341 -7.86 -37.88 -5.16
N ASP A 342 -8.61 -37.30 -6.10
CA ASP A 342 -9.47 -38.01 -7.05
C ASP A 342 -9.54 -37.24 -8.37
N PRO A 343 -8.48 -37.31 -9.18
CA PRO A 343 -8.36 -36.52 -10.39
C PRO A 343 -9.24 -37.10 -11.50
N VAL A 344 -10.04 -36.23 -12.14
CA VAL A 344 -10.97 -36.65 -13.22
C VAL A 344 -10.44 -36.35 -14.62
N GLY A 345 -9.20 -35.86 -14.74
CA GLY A 345 -8.57 -35.51 -16.00
C GLY A 345 -7.06 -35.29 -15.86
N ALA A 346 -6.40 -35.07 -17.00
CA ALA A 346 -4.97 -34.79 -17.03
C ALA A 346 -4.64 -33.39 -16.47
N PRO A 347 -3.46 -33.20 -15.87
CA PRO A 347 -3.00 -31.88 -15.45
C PRO A 347 -2.90 -30.91 -16.64
N PHE A 348 -3.11 -29.62 -16.37
CA PHE A 348 -2.99 -28.54 -17.36
C PHE A 348 -2.34 -27.31 -16.75
N GLN A 349 -1.63 -26.55 -17.59
CA GLN A 349 -0.97 -25.32 -17.18
C GLN A 349 -1.93 -24.13 -17.31
N VAL A 350 -1.85 -23.24 -16.33
CA VAL A 350 -2.58 -21.97 -16.27
C VAL A 350 -1.54 -20.86 -16.19
N GLU A 351 -1.56 -19.98 -17.18
CA GLU A 351 -0.59 -18.90 -17.30
C GLU A 351 -0.75 -17.88 -16.17
N VAL A 352 0.39 -17.36 -15.70
CA VAL A 352 0.45 -16.09 -14.98
C VAL A 352 1.13 -15.08 -15.89
N ALA A 353 0.34 -14.16 -16.44
CA ALA A 353 0.85 -13.08 -17.27
C ALA A 353 1.83 -12.22 -16.47
N SER A 354 2.91 -11.81 -17.13
CA SER A 354 3.96 -10.99 -16.53
C SER A 354 3.40 -9.75 -15.83
N PHE A 355 3.76 -9.53 -14.57
CA PHE A 355 3.41 -8.33 -13.81
C PHE A 355 4.65 -7.61 -13.28
N PRO A 356 4.64 -6.27 -13.23
CA PRO A 356 5.84 -5.49 -12.96
C PRO A 356 6.23 -5.53 -11.47
N LEU A 357 7.54 -5.49 -11.21
CA LEU A 357 8.17 -5.19 -9.92
C LEU A 357 8.89 -3.84 -10.06
N GLN A 358 8.18 -2.75 -9.80
CA GLN A 358 8.66 -1.40 -10.04
C GLN A 358 8.47 -0.52 -8.82
N VAL A 359 9.51 0.23 -8.45
CA VAL A 359 9.39 1.32 -7.48
C VAL A 359 8.49 2.41 -8.09
N PRO A 360 7.31 2.69 -7.50
CA PRO A 360 6.37 3.65 -8.07
C PRO A 360 6.81 5.10 -7.82
N ASP A 361 6.31 6.03 -8.64
CA ASP A 361 6.51 7.47 -8.42
C ASP A 361 5.93 7.94 -7.07
N TYR A 362 4.82 7.32 -6.64
CA TYR A 362 4.18 7.60 -5.35
C TYR A 362 4.19 6.37 -4.44
N ILE A 363 4.69 6.53 -3.21
CA ILE A 363 4.81 5.45 -2.22
C ILE A 363 3.78 5.67 -1.09
N PHE A 364 3.02 4.62 -0.77
CA PHE A 364 1.92 4.61 0.20
C PHE A 364 2.07 3.49 1.21
#